data_AF-A0A7K0U8M4-F1
#
_entry.id   AF-A0A7K0U8M4-F1
#
_cell.length_a   1.000
_cell.length_b   1.000
_cell.length_c   1.000
_cell.angle_alpha   90.00
_cell.angle_beta   90.00
_cell.angle_gamma   90.00
#
_symmetry.space_group_name_H-M   'P 1'
#
loop_
_entity.id
_entity.type
_entity.pdbx_description
1 polymer ?
#
loop_
_entity_poly.entity_id
_entity_poly.type
_entity_poly.pdbx_seq_one_letter_code
_entity_poly.pdbx_strand_id
1 'polypeptide(L)'
;GDESILAANAAACASDEDKFLPFHALLYQTQSAKENTGLWNANTLLELGKQVGATSEKFTSCVNKGTYAAWVSNVASDGAKKNVNSTPTVFINGVEIDRKTQYFDLAAFKAALVAGGLKE
;
A
#
# COMPACT_ATOMS: atom_id res chain seq x y z
N GLY A 1 -4.73 12.10 0.50
CA GLY A 1 -4.42 13.32 -0.27
C GLY A 1 -3.46 13.00 -1.39
N ASP A 2 -2.89 14.01 -2.04
CA ASP A 2 -1.95 13.83 -3.17
C ASP A 2 -0.72 12.99 -2.77
N GLU A 3 -0.23 13.18 -1.55
CA GLU A 3 0.85 12.38 -0.97
C GLU A 3 0.58 10.87 -1.02
N SER A 4 -0.66 10.45 -0.76
CA SER A 4 -1.07 9.05 -0.81
C SER A 4 -1.00 8.50 -2.24
N ILE A 5 -1.33 9.33 -3.24
CA ILE A 5 -1.26 8.96 -4.66
C ILE A 5 0.21 8.77 -5.06
N LEU A 6 1.09 9.69 -4.64
CA LEU A 6 2.52 9.60 -4.92
C LEU A 6 3.15 8.36 -4.28
N ALA A 7 2.88 8.11 -3.00
CA ALA A 7 3.39 6.93 -2.30
C ALA A 7 2.89 5.62 -2.91
N ALA A 8 1.60 5.53 -3.23
CA ALA A 8 1.03 4.35 -3.89
C ALA A 8 1.57 4.13 -5.31
N ASN A 9 1.77 5.21 -6.08
CA ASN A 9 2.44 5.15 -7.38
C ASN A 9 3.86 4.59 -7.26
N ALA A 10 4.65 5.11 -6.32
CA ALA A 10 6.03 4.63 -6.15
C ALA A 10 6.09 3.18 -5.66
N ALA A 11 5.16 2.75 -4.81
CA ALA A 11 5.05 1.35 -4.40
C ALA A 11 4.73 0.43 -5.60
N ALA A 12 3.83 0.85 -6.50
CA ALA A 12 3.56 0.12 -7.74
C ALA A 12 4.78 0.09 -8.67
N CYS A 13 5.50 1.20 -8.83
CA CYS A 13 6.77 1.24 -9.57
C CYS A 13 7.84 0.31 -8.96
N ALA A 14 7.93 0.23 -7.63
CA ALA A 14 8.83 -0.71 -6.95
C ALA A 14 8.40 -2.17 -7.16
N SER A 15 7.10 -2.42 -7.34
CA SER A 15 6.58 -3.77 -7.64
C SER A 15 7.03 -4.28 -9.00
N ASP A 16 7.23 -3.41 -9.99
CA ASP A 16 7.76 -3.79 -11.30
C ASP A 16 9.20 -4.35 -11.24
N GLU A 17 9.87 -4.19 -10.09
CA GLU A 17 11.25 -4.65 -9.84
C GLU A 17 11.32 -5.61 -8.63
N ASP A 18 10.19 -6.23 -8.26
CA ASP A 18 10.09 -7.17 -7.13
C ASP A 18 10.49 -6.55 -5.77
N LYS A 19 10.39 -5.22 -5.64
CA LYS A 19 10.74 -4.46 -4.42
C LYS A 19 9.54 -3.96 -3.63
N PHE A 20 8.31 -4.38 -3.96
CA PHE A 20 7.11 -3.89 -3.29
C PHE A 20 7.16 -4.03 -1.77
N LEU A 21 7.39 -5.25 -1.24
CA LEU A 21 7.37 -5.50 0.20
C LEU A 21 8.41 -4.68 0.99
N PRO A 22 9.70 -4.67 0.62
CA PRO A 22 10.67 -3.84 1.33
C PRO A 22 10.40 -2.34 1.16
N PHE A 23 9.93 -1.88 -0.01
CA PHE A 23 9.57 -0.47 -0.22
C PHE A 23 8.38 -0.06 0.65
N HIS A 24 7.33 -0.88 0.69
CA HIS A 24 6.16 -0.70 1.54
C HIS A 24 6.56 -0.61 3.02
N ALA A 25 7.44 -1.50 3.49
CA ALA A 25 7.93 -1.45 4.86
C ALA A 25 8.64 -0.12 5.17
N LEU A 26 9.47 0.39 4.26
CA LEU A 26 10.13 1.69 4.43
C LEU A 26 9.15 2.86 4.44
N LEU A 27 8.08 2.82 3.63
CA LEU A 27 7.04 3.86 3.67
C LEU A 27 6.45 3.99 5.08
N TYR A 28 6.04 2.86 5.68
CA TYR A 28 5.47 2.85 7.03
C TYR A 28 6.49 3.22 8.13
N GLN A 29 7.75 2.82 7.99
CA GLN A 29 8.81 3.20 8.93
C GLN A 29 9.15 4.70 8.87
N THR A 30 9.00 5.31 7.69
CA THR A 30 9.34 6.72 7.45
C THR A 30 8.14 7.65 7.65
N GLN A 31 6.91 7.12 7.67
CA GLN A 31 5.66 7.85 7.76
C GLN A 31 5.67 8.88 8.92
N SER A 32 5.33 10.12 8.61
CA SER A 32 5.18 11.17 9.62
C SER A 32 3.96 10.93 10.50
N ALA A 33 4.02 11.42 11.74
CA ALA A 33 2.89 11.37 12.69
C ALA A 33 1.65 12.18 12.24
N LYS A 34 1.80 13.06 11.25
CA LYS A 34 0.73 13.83 10.62
C LYS A 34 0.63 13.49 9.14
N GLU A 35 -0.55 13.67 8.57
CA GLU A 35 -0.77 13.59 7.13
C GLU A 35 -0.44 14.91 6.43
N ASN A 36 -0.16 14.85 5.12
CA ASN A 36 0.02 16.03 4.25
C ASN A 36 1.16 16.95 4.72
N THR A 37 2.29 16.37 5.11
CA THR A 37 3.44 17.10 5.68
C THR A 37 4.41 17.63 4.63
N GLY A 38 4.24 17.23 3.37
CA GLY A 38 5.20 17.41 2.28
C GLY A 38 6.26 16.29 2.19
N LEU A 39 6.25 15.34 3.13
CA LEU A 39 7.23 14.24 3.19
C LEU A 39 7.18 13.40 1.93
N TRP A 40 5.99 13.08 1.44
CA TRP A 40 5.79 12.22 0.29
C TRP A 40 5.82 13.03 -1.00
N ASN A 41 7.02 13.13 -1.56
CA ASN A 41 7.31 13.74 -2.84
C ASN A 41 8.24 12.82 -3.65
N ALA A 42 8.43 13.12 -4.94
CA ALA A 42 9.24 12.29 -5.83
C ALA A 42 10.67 12.05 -5.31
N ASN A 43 11.33 13.07 -4.76
CA ASN A 43 12.70 12.94 -4.26
C ASN A 43 12.79 11.96 -3.08
N THR A 44 11.91 12.10 -2.08
CA THR A 44 11.85 11.17 -0.94
C THR A 44 11.60 9.73 -1.41
N LEU A 45 10.65 9.54 -2.33
CA LEU A 45 10.26 8.21 -2.81
C LEU A 45 11.37 7.55 -3.64
N LEU A 46 12.10 8.34 -4.44
CA LEU A 46 13.28 7.85 -5.17
C LEU A 46 14.39 7.43 -4.20
N GLU A 47 14.60 8.19 -3.12
CA GLU A 47 15.62 7.85 -2.12
C GLU A 47 15.29 6.57 -1.35
N LEU A 48 14.02 6.36 -0.98
CA LEU A 48 13.57 5.08 -0.41
C LEU A 48 13.73 3.93 -1.41
N GLY A 49 13.52 4.19 -2.71
CA GLY A 49 13.74 3.21 -3.78
C GLY A 49 15.18 2.70 -3.80
N LYS A 50 16.16 3.60 -3.67
CA LYS A 50 17.58 3.22 -3.59
C LYS A 50 17.88 2.31 -2.41
N GLN A 51 17.30 2.57 -1.24
CA GLN A 51 17.52 1.77 -0.03
C GLN A 51 17.07 0.31 -0.18
N VAL A 52 16.10 0.04 -1.06
CA VAL A 52 15.59 -1.31 -1.35
C VAL A 52 16.14 -1.89 -2.66
N GLY A 53 17.04 -1.17 -3.33
CA GLY A 53 17.67 -1.58 -4.58
C GLY A 53 16.82 -1.35 -5.84
N ALA A 54 15.78 -0.52 -5.78
CA ALA A 54 15.04 -0.04 -6.96
C ALA A 54 15.74 1.21 -7.51
N THR A 55 16.77 1.01 -8.33
CA THR A 55 17.65 2.09 -8.84
C THR A 55 17.63 2.23 -10.36
N SER A 56 16.78 1.47 -11.06
CA SER A 56 16.75 1.52 -12.51
C SER A 56 16.25 2.87 -13.03
N GLU A 57 16.61 3.20 -14.27
CA GLU A 57 16.04 4.35 -14.97
C GLU A 57 14.52 4.19 -15.17
N LYS A 58 14.03 2.95 -15.29
CA LYS A 58 12.60 2.64 -15.40
C LYS A 58 11.87 3.03 -14.11
N PHE A 59 12.38 2.64 -12.94
CA PHE A 59 11.80 3.06 -11.65
C PHE A 59 11.81 4.58 -11.52
N THR A 60 12.95 5.21 -11.81
CA THR A 60 13.08 6.67 -11.71
C THR A 60 12.08 7.41 -12.59
N SER A 61 11.94 6.99 -13.85
CA SER A 61 10.95 7.52 -14.79
C SER A 61 9.52 7.24 -14.34
N CYS A 62 9.26 6.03 -13.82
CA CYS A 62 7.95 5.61 -13.33
C CYS A 62 7.44 6.49 -12.20
N VAL A 63 8.29 6.74 -11.19
CA VAL A 63 7.99 7.61 -10.04
C VAL A 63 7.75 9.03 -10.50
N ASN A 64 8.68 9.61 -11.27
CA ASN A 64 8.60 11.02 -11.70
C ASN A 64 7.38 11.32 -12.59
N LYS A 65 6.98 10.37 -13.44
CA LYS A 65 5.82 10.54 -14.32
C LYS A 65 4.49 10.25 -13.66
N GLY A 66 4.48 9.70 -12.44
CA GLY A 66 3.24 9.23 -11.82
C GLY A 66 2.57 8.13 -12.64
N THR A 67 3.34 7.19 -13.19
CA THR A 67 2.88 6.21 -14.19
C THR A 67 1.65 5.41 -13.74
N TYR A 68 1.55 5.10 -12.45
CA TYR A 68 0.44 4.37 -11.85
C TYR A 68 -0.61 5.28 -11.19
N ALA A 69 -0.52 6.60 -11.27
CA ALA A 69 -1.45 7.51 -10.60
C ALA A 69 -2.91 7.27 -11.02
N ALA A 70 -3.18 7.07 -12.32
CA ALA A 70 -4.51 6.75 -12.83
C ALA A 70 -5.01 5.39 -12.31
N TRP A 71 -4.12 4.40 -12.23
CA TRP A 71 -4.44 3.09 -11.65
C TRP A 71 -4.78 3.21 -10.16
N VAL A 72 -4.01 3.99 -9.39
CA VAL A 72 -4.30 4.28 -7.97
C VAL A 72 -5.68 4.91 -7.80
N SER A 73 -6.03 5.91 -8.62
CA SER A 73 -7.37 6.52 -8.59
C SER A 73 -8.48 5.52 -8.91
N ASN A 74 -8.25 4.60 -9.86
CA ASN A 74 -9.20 3.55 -10.19
C ASN A 74 -9.38 2.55 -9.03
N VAL A 75 -8.30 2.15 -8.37
CA VAL A 75 -8.35 1.27 -7.18
C VAL A 75 -9.13 1.93 -6.04
N ALA A 76 -8.90 3.23 -5.79
CA ALA A 76 -9.67 3.98 -4.79
C ALA A 76 -11.16 4.04 -5.13
N SER A 77 -11.51 4.24 -6.41
CA SER A 77 -12.91 4.23 -6.87
C SER A 77 -13.55 2.84 -6.71
N ASP A 78 -12.85 1.77 -7.04
CA ASP A 78 -13.34 0.40 -6.87
C ASP A 78 -13.59 0.07 -5.39
N GLY A 79 -12.67 0.47 -4.50
CA GLY A 79 -12.85 0.32 -3.05
C GLY A 79 -14.10 1.04 -2.54
N ALA A 80 -14.31 2.28 -2.98
CA ALA A 80 -15.51 3.05 -2.62
C ALA A 80 -16.81 2.39 -3.10
N LYS A 81 -16.83 1.82 -4.33
CA LYS A 81 -17.98 1.07 -4.85
C LYS A 81 -18.29 -0.20 -4.04
N LYS A 82 -17.28 -0.77 -3.39
CA LYS A 82 -17.39 -1.90 -2.47
C LYS A 82 -17.66 -1.48 -1.01
N ASN A 83 -18.00 -0.21 -0.77
CA ASN A 83 -18.22 0.38 0.55
C ASN A 83 -17.01 0.32 1.49
N VAL A 84 -15.79 0.21 0.96
CA VAL A 84 -14.57 0.35 1.75
C VAL A 84 -14.40 1.84 2.10
N ASN A 85 -14.71 2.20 3.35
CA ASN A 85 -14.74 3.59 3.82
C ASN A 85 -13.63 3.92 4.83
N SER A 86 -12.76 2.95 5.15
CA SER A 86 -11.65 3.16 6.06
C SER A 86 -10.50 2.20 5.77
N THR A 87 -9.30 2.57 6.22
CA THR A 87 -8.08 1.76 6.08
C THR A 87 -7.53 1.41 7.47
N PRO A 88 -6.91 0.23 7.64
CA PRO A 88 -7.00 -0.93 6.75
C PRO A 88 -8.41 -1.56 6.76
N THR A 89 -8.78 -2.21 5.64
CA THR A 89 -9.94 -3.09 5.49
C THR A 89 -9.48 -4.38 4.79
N VAL A 90 -9.90 -5.54 5.29
CA VAL A 90 -9.45 -6.87 4.85
C VAL A 90 -10.66 -7.75 4.61
N PHE A 91 -10.71 -8.37 3.42
CA PHE A 91 -11.70 -9.37 3.05
C PHE A 91 -11.02 -10.73 2.84
N ILE A 92 -11.65 -11.79 3.32
CA ILE A 92 -11.26 -13.18 3.09
C ILE A 92 -12.39 -13.82 2.31
N ASN A 93 -12.13 -14.19 1.04
CA ASN A 93 -13.14 -14.72 0.11
C ASN A 93 -14.44 -13.88 0.06
N GLY A 94 -14.31 -12.55 0.11
CA GLY A 94 -15.44 -11.61 0.08
C GLY A 94 -16.10 -11.31 1.43
N VAL A 95 -15.67 -11.97 2.51
CA VAL A 95 -16.13 -11.70 3.89
C VAL A 95 -15.17 -10.73 4.56
N GLU A 96 -15.65 -9.56 4.99
CA GLU A 96 -14.85 -8.62 5.77
C GLU A 96 -14.59 -9.18 7.17
N ILE A 97 -13.34 -9.08 7.64
CA ILE A 97 -12.99 -9.45 9.01
C ILE A 97 -13.07 -8.22 9.93
N ASP A 98 -13.40 -8.43 11.20
CA ASP A 98 -13.57 -7.38 12.19
C ASP A 98 -12.23 -6.74 12.57
N ARG A 99 -12.09 -5.46 12.19
CA ARG A 99 -10.91 -4.64 12.51
C ARG A 99 -10.61 -4.52 14.00
N LYS A 100 -11.62 -4.54 14.87
CA LYS A 100 -11.46 -4.36 16.32
C LYS A 100 -10.96 -5.61 17.01
N THR A 101 -11.26 -6.78 16.47
CA THR A 101 -11.07 -8.06 17.17
C THR A 101 -10.14 -9.03 16.44
N GLN A 102 -9.97 -8.91 15.11
CA GLN A 102 -9.30 -9.94 14.29
C GLN A 102 -7.99 -9.47 13.64
N TYR A 103 -7.65 -8.17 13.61
CA TYR A 103 -6.46 -7.69 12.87
C TYR A 103 -5.15 -7.88 13.63
N PHE A 104 -5.17 -7.61 14.93
CA PHE A 104 -3.97 -7.50 15.77
C PHE A 104 -3.85 -8.60 16.83
N ASP A 105 -4.68 -9.64 16.70
CA ASP A 105 -4.58 -10.86 17.48
C ASP A 105 -4.34 -12.03 16.54
N LEU A 106 -3.21 -12.72 16.70
CA LEU A 106 -2.80 -13.78 15.80
C LEU A 106 -3.79 -14.96 15.78
N ALA A 107 -4.36 -15.31 16.93
CA ALA A 107 -5.27 -16.43 17.03
C ALA A 107 -6.63 -16.09 16.39
N ALA A 108 -7.15 -14.89 16.65
CA ALA A 108 -8.38 -14.40 16.04
C ALA A 108 -8.23 -14.20 14.53
N PHE A 109 -7.08 -13.71 14.06
CA PHE A 109 -6.79 -13.60 12.62
C PHE A 109 -6.79 -14.98 11.95
N LYS A 110 -6.09 -15.96 12.54
CA LYS A 110 -6.09 -17.35 12.03
C LYS A 110 -7.49 -17.95 11.99
N ALA A 111 -8.28 -17.75 13.05
CA ALA A 111 -9.67 -18.20 13.09
C ALA A 111 -10.51 -17.53 11.98
N ALA A 112 -10.27 -16.24 11.69
CA ALA A 112 -10.93 -15.53 10.60
C ALA A 112 -10.55 -16.07 9.22
N LEU A 113 -9.29 -16.47 9.00
CA LEU A 113 -8.84 -17.16 7.78
C LEU A 113 -9.62 -18.45 7.54
N VAL A 114 -9.71 -19.30 8.57
CA VAL A 114 -10.45 -20.57 8.50
C VAL A 114 -11.95 -20.32 8.29
N ALA A 115 -12.55 -19.39 9.04
CA ALA A 115 -13.95 -19.02 8.89
C ALA A 115 -14.26 -18.45 7.50
N GLY A 116 -13.30 -17.75 6.89
CA GLY A 116 -13.37 -17.26 5.52
C GLY A 116 -13.09 -18.34 4.46
N GLY A 117 -12.84 -19.59 4.84
CA GLY A 117 -12.70 -20.73 3.93
C GLY A 117 -11.29 -21.02 3.44
N LEU A 118 -10.26 -20.43 4.06
CA LEU A 118 -8.87 -20.85 3.84
C LEU A 118 -8.58 -22.11 4.65
N LYS A 119 -7.96 -23.12 4.01
CA LYS A 119 -7.50 -24.33 4.68
C LYS A 119 -6.13 -24.06 5.32
N GLU A 120 -5.88 -24.67 6.48
CA GLU A 120 -4.56 -24.67 7.13
C GLU A 120 -3.49 -25.35 6.28
#